data_AF-A0A529UXV1-F1
#
_entry.id   AF-A0A529UXV1-F1
#
_cell.length_a   1.000
_cell.length_b   1.000
_cell.length_c   1.000
_cell.angle_alpha   90.00
_cell.angle_beta   90.00
_cell.angle_gamma   90.00
#
_symmetry.space_group_name_H-M   'P 1'
#
loop_
_entity.id
_entity.type
_entity.pdbx_description
1 polymer ?
#
loop_
_entity_poly.entity_id
_entity_poly.type
_entity_poly.pdbx_seq_one_letter_code
_entity_poly.pdbx_strand_id
1 'polypeptide(L)'
;MADIPATARHEALHEAFLAAIRKTASDMPAEEILAVTCVLVGQLIAMQDQRRFTPAAVMQLVSRNIEAGNQRVIADLLKAPGGRA
;
A
#
# COMPACT_ATOMS: atom_id res chain seq x y z
N MET A 1 4.96 -17.46 -0.47
CA MET A 1 3.62 -17.22 -1.07
C MET A 1 3.79 -17.13 -2.57
N ALA A 2 2.86 -17.67 -3.36
CA ALA A 2 2.80 -17.36 -4.79
C ALA A 2 2.53 -15.86 -4.98
N ASP A 3 3.09 -15.25 -6.02
CA ASP A 3 2.79 -13.85 -6.35
C ASP A 3 1.30 -13.71 -6.65
N ILE A 4 0.66 -12.70 -6.06
CA ILE A 4 -0.74 -12.38 -6.30
C ILE A 4 -0.76 -11.38 -7.46
N PRO A 5 -1.13 -11.77 -8.70
CA PRO A 5 -1.15 -10.85 -9.81
C PRO A 5 -2.14 -9.72 -9.56
N ALA A 6 -1.77 -8.50 -9.95
CA ALA A 6 -2.70 -7.38 -9.95
C ALA A 6 -3.89 -7.73 -10.86
N THR A 7 -5.10 -7.44 -10.40
CA THR A 7 -6.33 -7.59 -11.17
C THR A 7 -7.06 -6.26 -11.17
N ALA A 8 -7.99 -6.07 -12.11
CA ALA A 8 -8.85 -4.88 -12.13
C ALA A 8 -9.59 -4.65 -10.80
N ARG A 9 -9.90 -5.73 -10.06
CA ARG A 9 -10.51 -5.63 -8.72
C ARG A 9 -9.52 -5.09 -7.67
N HIS A 10 -8.24 -5.45 -7.75
CA HIS A 10 -7.21 -4.90 -6.86
C HIS A 10 -7.04 -3.39 -7.10
N GLU A 11 -7.03 -2.97 -8.36
CA GLU A 11 -6.94 -1.55 -8.74
C GLU A 11 -8.19 -0.76 -8.32
N ALA A 12 -9.39 -1.29 -8.58
CA ALA A 12 -10.63 -0.65 -8.15
C ALA A 12 -10.69 -0.45 -6.62
N LEU A 13 -10.21 -1.43 -5.85
CA LEU A 13 -10.13 -1.31 -4.40
C LEU A 13 -9.10 -0.25 -3.98
N HIS A 14 -7.93 -0.21 -4.64
CA HIS A 14 -6.91 0.79 -4.39
C HIS A 14 -7.45 2.22 -4.63
N GLU A 15 -8.12 2.46 -5.76
CA GLU A 15 -8.73 3.76 -6.05
C GLU A 15 -9.82 4.14 -5.04
N ALA A 16 -10.62 3.17 -4.60
CA ALA A 16 -11.62 3.40 -3.56
C ALA A 16 -10.98 3.81 -2.22
N PHE A 17 -9.85 3.19 -1.84
CA PHE A 17 -9.08 3.60 -0.66
C PHE A 17 -8.56 5.04 -0.79
N LEU A 18 -7.95 5.38 -1.93
CA LEU A 18 -7.46 6.74 -2.17
C LEU A 18 -8.59 7.78 -2.14
N ALA A 19 -9.73 7.47 -2.74
CA ALA A 19 -10.89 8.34 -2.73
C ALA A 19 -11.43 8.55 -1.30
N ALA A 20 -11.47 7.50 -0.48
CA ALA A 20 -11.91 7.59 0.92
C ALA A 20 -10.97 8.47 1.77
N ILE A 21 -9.65 8.32 1.60
CA ILE A 21 -8.63 9.15 2.27
C ILE A 21 -8.83 10.61 1.85
N ARG A 22 -8.87 10.90 0.55
CA ARG A 22 -9.06 12.27 0.03
C ARG A 22 -10.35 12.92 0.52
N LYS A 23 -11.42 12.15 0.70
CA LYS A 23 -12.71 12.66 1.19
C LYS A 23 -12.70 12.97 2.69
N THR A 24 -11.99 12.17 3.47
CA THR A 24 -12.14 12.15 4.94
C THR A 24 -10.97 12.83 5.66
N ALA A 25 -9.82 12.91 5.01
CA ALA A 25 -8.56 13.34 5.59
C ALA A 25 -7.78 14.24 4.61
N SER A 26 -8.48 15.10 3.86
CA SER A 26 -7.90 15.96 2.81
C SER A 26 -6.81 16.92 3.31
N ASP A 27 -6.85 17.26 4.60
CA ASP A 27 -5.95 18.17 5.30
C ASP A 27 -5.04 17.46 6.32
N MET A 28 -5.14 16.13 6.42
CA MET A 28 -4.30 15.35 7.32
C MET A 28 -2.87 15.23 6.76
N PRO A 29 -1.83 15.44 7.58
CA PRO A 29 -0.45 15.23 7.17
C PRO A 29 -0.20 13.80 6.64
N ALA A 30 0.67 13.67 5.65
CA ALA A 30 0.92 12.40 4.97
C ALA A 30 1.48 11.32 5.92
N GLU A 31 2.31 11.71 6.88
CA GLU A 31 2.86 10.85 7.92
C GLU A 31 1.80 10.31 8.89
N GLU A 32 0.74 11.09 9.16
CA GLU A 32 -0.38 10.65 10.00
C GLU A 32 -1.26 9.64 9.25
N ILE A 33 -1.54 9.89 7.96
CA ILE A 33 -2.22 8.94 7.07
C ILE A 33 -1.43 7.63 7.00
N LEU A 34 -0.10 7.71 6.87
CA LEU A 34 0.78 6.54 6.88
C LEU A 34 0.69 5.79 8.21
N ALA A 35 0.75 6.49 9.35
CA ALA A 35 0.67 5.86 10.67
C ALA A 35 -0.64 5.08 10.86
N VAL A 36 -1.77 5.67 10.49
CA VAL A 36 -3.09 5.00 10.55
C VAL A 36 -3.15 3.81 9.60
N THR A 37 -2.62 3.96 8.39
CA THR A 37 -2.58 2.86 7.40
C THR A 37 -1.71 1.70 7.87
N CYS A 38 -0.61 1.96 8.57
CA CYS A 38 0.23 0.93 9.18
C CYS A 38 -0.53 0.11 10.25
N VAL A 39 -1.41 0.76 11.04
CA VAL A 39 -2.28 0.06 12.00
C VAL A 39 -3.24 -0.88 11.27
N LEU A 40 -3.87 -0.40 10.18
CA LEU A 40 -4.74 -1.24 9.34
C LEU A 40 -3.97 -2.44 8.75
N VAL A 41 -2.75 -2.23 8.25
CA VAL A 41 -1.90 -3.32 7.76
C VAL A 41 -1.63 -4.35 8.87
N GLY A 42 -1.31 -3.90 10.08
CA GLY A 42 -1.12 -4.78 11.24
C GLY A 42 -2.35 -5.64 11.56
N GLN A 43 -3.55 -5.04 11.50
CA GLN A 43 -4.81 -5.76 11.68
C GLN A 43 -5.03 -6.80 10.58
N LEU A 44 -4.77 -6.45 9.31
CA LEU A 44 -4.86 -7.38 8.18
C LEU A 44 -3.88 -8.55 8.30
N ILE A 45 -2.67 -8.31 8.80
CA ILE A 45 -1.67 -9.34 9.08
C ILE A 45 -2.19 -10.29 10.17
N ALA A 46 -2.74 -9.75 11.26
CA ALA A 46 -3.27 -10.55 12.36
C ALA A 46 -4.45 -11.44 11.94
N MET A 47 -5.22 -11.03 10.93
CA MET A 47 -6.34 -11.79 10.36
C MET A 47 -5.91 -12.91 9.40
N GLN A 48 -4.64 -13.02 9.05
CA GLN A 48 -4.18 -14.08 8.15
C GLN A 48 -4.31 -15.47 8.80
N ASP A 49 -4.71 -16.45 7.99
CA ASP A 49 -4.78 -17.84 8.43
C ASP A 49 -3.37 -18.41 8.62
N GLN A 50 -2.97 -18.57 9.88
CA GLN A 50 -1.66 -19.10 10.28
C GLN A 50 -1.44 -20.57 9.90
N ARG A 51 -2.50 -21.31 9.53
CA ARG A 51 -2.37 -22.67 8.98
C ARG A 51 -1.94 -22.66 7.52
N ARG A 52 -2.17 -21.55 6.83
CA ARG A 52 -1.88 -21.35 5.39
C ARG A 52 -0.61 -20.54 5.16
N PHE A 53 -0.30 -19.61 6.04
CA PHE A 53 0.82 -18.69 5.88
C PHE A 53 1.66 -18.61 7.15
N THR A 54 2.97 -18.62 6.98
CA THR A 54 3.90 -18.31 8.07
C THR A 54 3.98 -16.79 8.29
N PRO A 55 4.27 -16.31 9.51
CA PRO A 55 4.47 -14.89 9.76
C PRO A 55 5.52 -14.26 8.83
N ALA A 56 6.63 -14.98 8.59
CA ALA A 56 7.68 -14.54 7.68
C ALA A 56 7.18 -14.36 6.24
N ALA A 57 6.33 -15.27 5.75
CA ALA A 57 5.76 -15.16 4.40
C ALA A 57 4.80 -13.96 4.27
N VAL A 58 4.01 -13.67 5.31
CA VAL A 58 3.13 -12.49 5.34
C VAL A 58 3.94 -11.20 5.37
N MET A 59 5.01 -11.13 6.16
CA MET A 59 5.88 -9.95 6.17
C MET A 59 6.62 -9.75 4.85
N GLN A 60 7.03 -10.83 4.17
CA GLN A 60 7.59 -10.74 2.82
C GLN A 60 6.58 -10.17 1.81
N LEU A 61 5.30 -10.55 1.91
CA LEU A 61 4.24 -9.96 1.08
C LEU A 61 4.16 -8.45 1.31
N VAL A 62 4.16 -8.01 2.57
CA VAL A 62 4.11 -6.58 2.92
C VAL A 62 5.31 -5.83 2.32
N SER A 63 6.53 -6.32 2.54
CA SER A 63 7.76 -5.68 2.04
C SER A 63 7.72 -5.49 0.53
N ARG A 64 7.40 -6.54 -0.23
CA ARG A 64 7.35 -6.48 -1.70
C ARG A 64 6.32 -5.47 -2.20
N ASN A 65 5.18 -5.35 -1.53
CA ASN A 65 4.14 -4.40 -1.93
C ASN A 65 4.54 -2.95 -1.60
N ILE A 66 5.23 -2.71 -0.48
CA ILE A 66 5.81 -1.41 -0.17
C ILE A 66 6.84 -1.02 -1.23
N GLU A 67 7.77 -1.91 -1.57
CA GLU A 67 8.77 -1.68 -2.61
C GLU A 67 8.12 -1.34 -3.95
N ALA A 68 7.12 -2.12 -4.38
CA ALA A 68 6.39 -1.87 -5.62
C ALA A 68 5.62 -0.52 -5.59
N GLY A 69 5.00 -0.18 -4.45
CA GLY A 69 4.34 1.12 -4.27
C GLY A 69 5.31 2.30 -4.36
N ASN A 70 6.46 2.20 -3.67
CA ASN A 70 7.51 3.21 -3.71
C ASN A 70 8.06 3.41 -5.13
N GLN A 71 8.29 2.32 -5.87
CA GLN A 71 8.73 2.39 -7.26
C GLN A 71 7.74 3.15 -8.16
N ARG A 72 6.44 2.97 -7.95
CA ARG A 72 5.40 3.72 -8.69
C ARG A 72 5.49 5.22 -8.40
N VAL A 73 5.56 5.60 -7.13
CA VAL A 73 5.70 7.01 -6.73
C VAL A 73 6.96 7.64 -7.31
N ILE A 74 8.10 6.96 -7.23
CA ILE A 74 9.37 7.43 -7.81
C ILE A 74 9.25 7.59 -9.33
N ALA A 75 8.66 6.60 -10.01
CA ALA A 75 8.46 6.66 -11.45
C ALA A 75 7.58 7.85 -11.86
N ASP A 76 6.55 8.17 -11.08
CA ASP A 76 5.67 9.31 -11.34
C ASP A 76 6.39 10.66 -11.08
N LEU A 77 7.21 10.75 -10.03
CA LEU A 77 8.05 11.92 -9.76
C LEU A 77 9.06 12.18 -10.88
N LEU A 78 9.68 11.13 -11.41
CA LEU A 78 10.64 11.24 -12.53
C LEU A 78 9.98 11.64 -13.85
N LYS A 79 8.68 11.35 -14.02
CA LYS A 79 7.90 11.73 -15.22
C LYS A 79 7.34 13.14 -15.14
N ALA A 80 7.21 13.73 -13.95
CA ALA A 80 6.69 15.07 -13.78
C ALA A 80 7.70 16.11 -14.34
N PRO A 81 7.32 16.96 -15.30
CA PRO A 81 8.22 17.96 -15.86
C PRO A 81 8.46 19.06 -14.82
N GLY A 82 9.60 19.01 -14.11
CA GLY A 82 10.00 20.07 -13.17
C GLY A 82 10.97 19.74 -12.03
N GLY A 83 11.48 18.51 -11.89
CA GLY A 83 12.43 18.18 -10.81
C GLY A 83 13.85 18.64 -11.10
N ARG A 84 14.28 19.79 -10.56
CA ARG A 84 15.71 20.13 -10.40
C ARG A 84 16.31 19.18 -9.34
N ALA A 85 17.35 18.45 -9.73
CA ALA A 85 18.31 17.86 -8.82
C ALA A 85 19.17 18.95 -8.17
#